data_AF-A0A7W1TTG8-F1
#
_entry.id   AF-A0A7W1TTG8-F1
#
_cell.length_a   1.000
_cell.length_b   1.000
_cell.length_c   1.000
_cell.angle_alpha   90.00
_cell.angle_beta   90.00
_cell.angle_gamma   90.00
#
_symmetry.space_group_name_H-M   'P 1'
#
loop_
_entity.id
_entity.type
_entity.pdbx_description
1 polymer ?
#
loop_
_entity_poly.entity_id
_entity_poly.type
_entity_poly.pdbx_seq_one_letter_code
_entity_poly.pdbx_strand_id
1 'polypeptide(L)'
;MPHACQQFPRVATLSPLGTSVTLSAFCPTAASLLFGDAPFTIDTLDDRRGYEGLDARDVMPPLLRPGMLMDWDSVALWEELAIATLSDHRHDGARALAIIEAASADVCEHWTPAEGTLGDSLAYAFREASGISVAPSGCGRAKDSSWAIARYYASHAFACWPMYDGRGIAGAVDWLLKARTALDEERRSRALLEAFRQTDLRLRHTLTSRP
;
A
#
# COMPACT_ATOMS: atom_id res chain seq x y z
N MET A 1 -13.60 12.60 7.73
CA MET A 1 -12.67 12.06 8.75
C MET A 1 -13.06 12.52 10.15
N PRO A 2 -13.10 11.64 11.17
CA PRO A 2 -13.38 12.03 12.56
C PRO A 2 -12.37 13.07 13.10
N HIS A 3 -12.83 14.02 13.93
CA HIS A 3 -11.98 15.10 14.45
C HIS A 3 -10.80 14.59 15.29
N ALA A 4 -10.99 13.53 16.08
CA ALA A 4 -9.92 12.92 16.87
C ALA A 4 -8.75 12.43 16.01
N CYS A 5 -9.02 11.90 14.81
CA CYS A 5 -7.98 11.42 13.89
C CYS A 5 -7.13 12.55 13.29
N GLN A 6 -7.56 13.81 13.38
CA GLN A 6 -6.80 14.96 12.86
C GLN A 6 -5.50 15.23 13.63
N GLN A 7 -5.42 14.79 14.88
CA GLN A 7 -4.26 14.98 15.76
C GLN A 7 -3.25 13.83 15.69
N PHE A 8 -3.57 12.75 14.98
CA PHE A 8 -2.70 11.58 14.88
C PHE A 8 -1.87 11.59 13.60
N PRO A 9 -0.75 10.83 13.58
CA PRO A 9 0.04 10.66 12.39
C PRO A 9 -0.83 10.21 11.21
N ARG A 10 -0.68 10.89 10.08
CA ARG A 10 -1.28 10.56 8.79
C ARG A 10 -0.16 10.55 7.76
N VAL A 11 -0.36 9.78 6.70
CA VAL A 11 0.49 9.85 5.52
C VAL A 11 -0.29 10.64 4.50
N ALA A 12 0.30 11.73 4.01
CA ALA A 12 -0.26 12.50 2.91
C ALA A 12 0.78 12.62 1.81
N THR A 13 0.34 12.44 0.57
CA THR A 13 1.15 12.71 -0.62
C THR A 13 0.42 13.77 -1.42
N LEU A 14 1.07 14.91 -1.62
CA LEU A 14 0.55 16.00 -2.43
C LEU A 14 1.16 15.85 -3.82
N SER A 15 0.36 15.63 -4.83
CA SER A 15 0.79 15.44 -6.22
C SER A 15 0.02 16.36 -7.15
N PRO A 16 0.41 16.46 -8.44
CA PRO A 16 -0.39 17.19 -9.43
C PRO A 16 -1.81 16.65 -9.62
N LEU A 17 -2.06 15.37 -9.32
CA LEU A 17 -3.40 14.76 -9.40
C LEU A 17 -4.28 15.06 -8.18
N GLY A 18 -3.71 15.55 -7.09
CA GLY A 18 -4.43 15.85 -5.85
C GLY A 18 -3.67 15.40 -4.61
N THR A 19 -4.38 15.38 -3.48
CA THR A 19 -3.84 14.95 -2.19
C THR A 19 -4.39 13.57 -1.82
N SER A 20 -3.51 12.58 -1.78
CA SER A 20 -3.82 11.24 -1.26
C SER A 20 -3.55 11.22 0.24
N VAL A 21 -4.49 10.69 1.04
CA VAL A 21 -4.38 10.66 2.51
C VAL A 21 -4.70 9.27 3.04
N THR A 22 -3.79 8.76 3.87
CA THR A 22 -3.98 7.51 4.61
C THR A 22 -3.82 7.73 6.12
N LEU A 23 -4.69 7.09 6.91
CA LEU A 23 -4.66 7.17 8.37
C LEU A 23 -3.67 6.16 8.95
N SER A 24 -2.88 6.58 9.93
CA SER A 24 -2.01 5.64 10.66
C SER A 24 -2.80 4.73 11.58
N ALA A 25 -2.50 3.44 11.51
CA ALA A 25 -2.99 2.47 12.46
C ALA A 25 -2.37 2.66 13.87
N PHE A 26 -1.43 3.58 14.09
CA PHE A 26 -1.03 3.98 15.44
C PHE A 26 -2.19 4.64 16.20
N CYS A 27 -3.07 5.35 15.49
CA CYS A 27 -4.29 5.90 16.06
C CYS A 27 -5.26 4.75 16.39
N PRO A 28 -5.72 4.62 17.66
CA PRO A 28 -6.66 3.57 18.04
C PRO A 28 -7.95 3.58 17.20
N THR A 29 -8.46 4.77 16.88
CA THR A 29 -9.68 4.91 16.07
C THR A 29 -9.46 4.40 14.65
N ALA A 30 -8.36 4.78 14.00
CA ALA A 30 -8.04 4.30 12.66
C ALA A 30 -7.77 2.79 12.63
N ALA A 31 -7.05 2.27 13.62
CA ALA A 31 -6.80 0.83 13.76
C ALA A 31 -8.10 0.02 13.89
N SER A 32 -9.09 0.54 14.62
CA SER A 32 -10.40 -0.11 14.74
C SER A 32 -11.17 -0.18 13.42
N LEU A 33 -10.98 0.77 12.50
CA LEU A 33 -11.64 0.75 11.17
C LEU A 33 -11.15 -0.41 10.29
N LEU A 34 -9.98 -0.98 10.58
CA LEU A 34 -9.44 -2.14 9.86
C LEU A 34 -10.32 -3.39 10.04
N PHE A 35 -11.10 -3.49 11.12
CA PHE A 35 -11.85 -4.70 11.43
C PHE A 35 -13.16 -4.88 10.65
N GLY A 36 -13.54 -3.93 9.78
CA GLY A 36 -14.67 -4.12 8.86
C GLY A 36 -14.36 -5.16 7.77
N ASP A 37 -15.29 -6.05 7.49
CA ASP A 37 -15.12 -7.20 6.57
C ASP A 37 -15.57 -6.92 5.12
N ALA A 38 -16.28 -5.82 4.90
CA ALA A 38 -16.69 -5.37 3.58
C ALA A 38 -15.48 -5.11 2.66
N PRO A 39 -15.64 -5.28 1.34
CA PRO A 39 -14.68 -4.75 0.37
C PRO A 39 -14.36 -3.28 0.62
N PHE A 40 -13.15 -2.86 0.27
CA PHE A 40 -12.68 -1.49 0.43
C PHE A 40 -12.12 -0.96 -0.90
N THR A 41 -12.19 0.36 -1.06
CA THR A 41 -11.72 1.10 -2.24
C THR A 41 -11.07 2.40 -1.81
N ILE A 42 -10.38 3.07 -2.73
CA ILE A 42 -10.00 4.47 -2.59
C ILE A 42 -11.28 5.30 -2.74
N ASP A 43 -11.44 6.31 -1.89
CA ASP A 43 -12.58 7.23 -1.91
C ASP A 43 -12.09 8.65 -2.19
N THR A 44 -12.83 9.39 -3.02
CA THR A 44 -12.51 10.76 -3.41
C THR A 44 -13.46 11.72 -2.72
N LEU A 45 -12.90 12.65 -1.95
CA LEU A 45 -13.65 13.57 -1.11
C LEU A 45 -13.38 15.03 -1.54
N ASP A 46 -14.42 15.88 -1.59
CA ASP A 46 -14.23 17.35 -1.67
C ASP A 46 -13.80 17.86 -0.29
N ASP A 47 -12.51 17.76 -0.03
CA ASP A 47 -11.89 18.17 1.22
C ASP A 47 -10.85 19.26 0.97
N ARG A 48 -11.14 20.46 1.46
CA ARG A 48 -10.34 21.67 1.24
C ARG A 48 -9.34 21.96 2.35
N ARG A 49 -9.14 21.02 3.27
CA ARG A 49 -8.18 21.18 4.35
C ARG A 49 -6.75 21.15 3.79
N GLY A 50 -5.89 21.98 4.35
CA GLY A 50 -4.45 21.90 4.10
C GLY A 50 -3.88 20.65 4.74
N TYR A 51 -3.29 19.78 3.94
CA TYR A 51 -2.56 18.60 4.40
C TYR A 51 -1.05 18.87 4.34
N GLU A 52 -0.34 18.36 5.34
CA GLU A 52 1.12 18.35 5.39
C GLU A 52 1.57 16.89 5.20
N GLY A 53 2.61 16.70 4.38
CA GLY A 53 3.14 15.39 4.02
C GLY A 53 4.22 15.51 2.95
N LEU A 54 4.45 14.43 2.21
CA LEU A 54 5.36 14.43 1.08
C LEU A 54 4.80 15.33 -0.02
N ASP A 55 5.50 16.43 -0.32
CA ASP A 55 5.12 17.34 -1.38
C ASP A 55 5.84 16.98 -2.69
N ALA A 56 5.08 16.40 -3.60
CA ALA A 56 5.54 15.95 -4.91
C ALA A 56 4.87 16.75 -6.05
N ARG A 57 4.29 17.92 -5.78
CA ARG A 57 3.60 18.73 -6.79
C ARG A 57 4.54 19.31 -7.85
N ASP A 58 5.76 19.66 -7.44
CA ASP A 58 6.76 20.32 -8.29
C ASP A 58 7.98 19.42 -8.60
N VAL A 59 7.80 18.09 -8.53
CA VAL A 59 8.85 17.11 -8.83
C VAL A 59 8.39 16.14 -9.92
N MET A 60 9.33 15.35 -10.46
CA MET A 60 9.00 14.31 -11.44
C MET A 60 8.25 13.14 -10.76
N PRO A 61 7.40 12.39 -11.50
CA PRO A 61 6.77 11.19 -10.98
C PRO A 61 7.81 10.16 -10.49
N PRO A 62 7.40 9.22 -9.62
CA PRO A 62 8.22 8.07 -9.28
C PRO A 62 8.81 7.32 -10.48
N LEU A 63 9.92 6.63 -10.22
CA LEU A 63 10.52 5.73 -11.18
C LEU A 63 9.67 4.47 -11.35
N LEU A 64 9.63 3.93 -12.57
CA LEU A 64 9.28 2.53 -12.79
C LEU A 64 10.47 1.65 -12.40
N ARG A 65 11.66 2.03 -12.90
CA ARG A 65 12.96 1.39 -12.64
C ARG A 65 14.09 2.40 -12.87
N PRO A 66 15.36 2.09 -12.51
CA PRO A 66 16.46 3.03 -12.72
C PRO A 66 16.51 3.57 -14.16
N GLY A 67 16.44 4.90 -14.29
CA GLY A 67 16.46 5.59 -15.59
C GLY A 67 15.11 5.68 -16.32
N MET A 68 14.00 5.21 -15.74
CA MET A 68 12.68 5.26 -16.35
C MET A 68 11.63 5.76 -15.37
N LEU A 69 11.03 6.90 -15.68
CA LEU A 69 9.94 7.47 -14.92
C LEU A 69 8.61 6.82 -15.30
N MET A 70 7.69 6.76 -14.35
CA MET A 70 6.28 6.59 -14.62
C MET A 70 5.69 7.93 -15.08
N ASP A 71 4.45 7.91 -15.56
CA ASP A 71 3.56 9.06 -15.54
C ASP A 71 2.69 9.05 -14.26
N TRP A 72 2.08 10.19 -13.92
CA TRP A 72 1.26 10.31 -12.71
C TRP A 72 0.00 9.43 -12.74
N ASP A 73 -0.60 9.23 -13.91
CA ASP A 73 -1.80 8.39 -14.04
C ASP A 73 -1.46 6.93 -13.79
N SER A 74 -0.30 6.46 -14.27
CA SER A 74 0.22 5.12 -13.99
C SER A 74 0.56 4.91 -12.52
N VAL A 75 0.97 5.95 -11.79
CA VAL A 75 1.19 5.87 -10.33
C VAL A 75 -0.13 5.66 -9.62
N ALA A 76 -1.13 6.48 -9.93
CA ALA A 76 -2.47 6.36 -9.37
C ALA A 76 -3.09 4.99 -9.70
N LEU A 77 -2.94 4.53 -10.95
CA LEU A 77 -3.43 3.22 -11.39
C LEU A 77 -2.74 2.06 -10.65
N TRP A 78 -1.43 2.13 -10.41
CA TRP A 78 -0.76 1.10 -9.61
C TRP A 78 -1.32 1.04 -8.19
N GLU A 79 -1.55 2.20 -7.55
CA GLU A 79 -2.18 2.25 -6.23
C GLU A 79 -3.59 1.65 -6.26
N GLU A 80 -4.42 2.02 -7.24
CA GLU A 80 -5.76 1.46 -7.44
C GLU A 80 -5.75 -0.06 -7.62
N LEU A 81 -4.87 -0.58 -8.48
CA LEU A 81 -4.72 -2.02 -8.74
C LEU A 81 -4.24 -2.78 -7.49
N ALA A 82 -3.30 -2.21 -6.72
CA ALA A 82 -2.83 -2.79 -5.48
C ALA A 82 -3.96 -2.86 -4.43
N ILE A 83 -4.74 -1.78 -4.27
CA ILE A 83 -5.88 -1.73 -3.35
C ILE A 83 -6.99 -2.70 -3.78
N ALA A 84 -7.32 -2.75 -5.07
CA ALA A 84 -8.29 -3.70 -5.62
C ALA A 84 -7.86 -5.15 -5.35
N THR A 85 -6.60 -5.49 -5.61
CA THR A 85 -6.03 -6.82 -5.33
C THR A 85 -6.14 -7.20 -3.86
N LEU A 86 -5.82 -6.28 -2.95
CA LEU A 86 -5.95 -6.49 -1.50
C LEU A 86 -7.41 -6.66 -1.06
N SER A 87 -8.35 -5.96 -1.71
CA SER A 87 -9.79 -6.05 -1.43
C SER A 87 -10.41 -7.35 -1.93
N ASP A 88 -10.06 -7.76 -3.14
CA ASP A 88 -10.52 -9.00 -3.77
C ASP A 88 -9.98 -10.23 -3.04
N HIS A 89 -8.71 -10.17 -2.63
CA HIS A 89 -8.05 -11.22 -1.84
C HIS A 89 -8.02 -10.91 -0.34
N ARG A 90 -8.98 -10.15 0.20
CA ARG A 90 -9.00 -9.76 1.62
C ARG A 90 -9.01 -10.95 2.60
N HIS A 91 -9.39 -12.14 2.15
CA HIS A 91 -9.34 -13.34 2.97
C HIS A 91 -7.96 -14.04 2.99
N ASP A 92 -7.04 -13.59 2.15
CA ASP A 92 -5.66 -14.09 2.03
C ASP A 92 -4.71 -12.95 1.64
N GLY A 93 -4.36 -12.11 2.62
CA GLY A 93 -3.45 -10.98 2.40
C GLY A 93 -2.04 -11.39 1.95
N ALA A 94 -1.60 -12.62 2.23
CA ALA A 94 -0.32 -13.12 1.75
C ALA A 94 -0.36 -13.39 0.24
N ARG A 95 -1.44 -14.00 -0.25
CA ARG A 95 -1.70 -14.14 -1.69
C ARG A 95 -1.81 -12.78 -2.38
N ALA A 96 -2.53 -11.83 -1.79
CA ALA A 96 -2.66 -10.48 -2.35
C ALA A 96 -1.30 -9.80 -2.54
N LEU A 97 -0.43 -9.84 -1.52
CA LEU A 97 0.91 -9.26 -1.62
C LEU A 97 1.78 -9.97 -2.67
N ALA A 98 1.67 -11.30 -2.81
CA ALA A 98 2.39 -12.05 -3.84
C ALA A 98 1.95 -11.65 -5.26
N ILE A 99 0.66 -11.38 -5.47
CA ILE A 99 0.13 -10.89 -6.76
C ILE A 99 0.71 -9.50 -7.06
N ILE A 100 0.66 -8.57 -6.09
CA ILE A 100 1.20 -7.21 -6.25
C ILE A 100 2.70 -7.25 -6.57
N GLU A 101 3.46 -8.07 -5.85
CA GLU A 101 4.89 -8.26 -6.07
C GLU A 101 5.18 -8.80 -7.48
N ALA A 102 4.51 -9.89 -7.88
CA ALA A 102 4.72 -10.52 -9.18
C ALA A 102 4.35 -9.59 -10.34
N ALA A 103 3.18 -8.94 -10.28
CA ALA A 103 2.74 -8.01 -11.32
C ALA A 103 3.66 -6.79 -11.42
N SER A 104 4.08 -6.25 -10.28
CA SER A 104 5.00 -5.11 -10.23
C SER A 104 6.37 -5.46 -10.80
N ALA A 105 6.92 -6.62 -10.42
CA ALA A 105 8.21 -7.10 -10.91
C ALA A 105 8.20 -7.31 -12.43
N ASP A 106 7.14 -7.94 -12.96
CA ASP A 106 6.99 -8.19 -14.39
C ASP A 106 7.03 -6.90 -15.22
N VAL A 107 6.25 -5.89 -14.84
CA VAL A 107 6.25 -4.59 -15.53
C VAL A 107 7.58 -3.86 -15.35
N CYS A 108 8.18 -3.90 -14.16
CA CYS A 108 9.49 -3.30 -13.94
C CYS A 108 10.58 -3.96 -14.79
N GLU A 109 10.52 -5.26 -15.04
CA GLU A 109 11.56 -5.97 -15.79
C GLU A 109 11.36 -5.88 -17.30
N HIS A 110 10.13 -6.08 -17.78
CA HIS A 110 9.89 -6.36 -19.19
C HIS A 110 9.34 -5.17 -19.97
N TRP A 111 8.55 -4.30 -19.34
CA TRP A 111 7.82 -3.28 -20.09
C TRP A 111 8.74 -2.27 -20.78
N THR A 112 8.41 -1.85 -22.00
CA THR A 112 9.01 -0.71 -22.68
C THR A 112 7.96 0.19 -23.35
N PRO A 113 8.26 1.47 -23.61
CA PRO A 113 7.33 2.36 -24.31
C PRO A 113 6.91 1.89 -25.72
N ALA A 114 7.65 0.95 -26.33
CA ALA A 114 7.31 0.37 -27.63
C ALA A 114 6.12 -0.61 -27.55
N GLU A 115 5.75 -1.07 -26.35
CA GLU A 115 4.74 -2.09 -26.11
C GLU A 115 3.36 -1.51 -25.78
N GLY A 116 3.24 -0.17 -25.76
CA GLY A 116 1.98 0.53 -25.49
C GLY A 116 2.08 1.45 -24.28
N THR A 117 0.93 1.75 -23.66
CA THR A 117 0.90 2.58 -22.45
C THR A 117 1.34 1.77 -21.24
N LEU A 118 2.01 2.41 -20.27
CA LEU A 118 2.38 1.76 -19.01
C LEU A 118 1.13 1.28 -18.25
N GLY A 119 0.05 2.05 -18.29
CA GLY A 119 -1.20 1.70 -17.63
C GLY A 119 -1.83 0.41 -18.16
N ASP A 120 -1.86 0.20 -19.47
CA ASP A 120 -2.37 -1.05 -20.06
C ASP A 120 -1.53 -2.26 -19.61
N SER A 121 -0.21 -2.09 -19.55
CA SER A 121 0.71 -3.15 -19.11
C SER A 121 0.58 -3.44 -17.61
N LEU A 122 0.38 -2.43 -16.77
CA LEU A 122 0.03 -2.62 -15.35
C LEU A 122 -1.27 -3.42 -15.21
N ALA A 123 -2.34 -3.01 -15.90
CA ALA A 123 -3.62 -3.70 -15.84
C ALA A 123 -3.53 -5.15 -16.34
N TYR A 124 -2.75 -5.40 -17.39
CA TYR A 124 -2.46 -6.73 -17.90
C TYR A 124 -1.72 -7.58 -16.86
N ALA A 125 -0.59 -7.09 -16.32
CA ALA A 125 0.24 -7.82 -15.39
C ALA A 125 -0.49 -8.20 -14.09
N PHE A 126 -1.30 -7.29 -13.54
CA PHE A 126 -2.13 -7.58 -12.37
C PHE A 126 -3.19 -8.66 -12.64
N ARG A 127 -3.82 -8.64 -13.82
CA ARG A 127 -4.77 -9.68 -14.21
C ARG A 127 -4.11 -11.04 -14.37
N GLU A 128 -2.97 -11.11 -15.06
CA GLU A 128 -2.23 -12.36 -15.24
C GLU A 128 -1.73 -12.91 -13.89
N ALA A 129 -1.14 -12.06 -13.05
CA ALA A 129 -0.65 -12.44 -11.73
C ALA A 129 -1.78 -12.94 -10.81
N SER A 130 -3.00 -12.44 -10.96
CA SER A 130 -4.17 -12.92 -10.19
C SER A 130 -4.49 -14.40 -10.46
N GLY A 131 -4.10 -14.91 -11.64
CA GLY A 131 -4.18 -16.33 -12.01
C GLY A 131 -3.16 -17.23 -11.30
N ILE A 132 -2.15 -16.67 -10.62
CA ILE A 132 -1.11 -17.44 -9.92
C ILE A 132 -1.73 -18.26 -8.78
N SER A 133 -1.47 -19.55 -8.76
CA SER A 133 -1.80 -20.42 -7.62
C SER A 133 -0.69 -20.33 -6.58
N VAL A 134 -0.90 -19.54 -5.53
CA VAL A 134 -0.01 -19.52 -4.37
C VAL A 134 -0.40 -20.68 -3.46
N ALA A 135 0.54 -21.56 -3.13
CA ALA A 135 0.31 -22.62 -2.15
C ALA A 135 -0.20 -21.96 -0.85
N PRO A 136 -1.30 -22.45 -0.26
CA PRO A 136 -1.82 -21.86 0.97
C PRO A 136 -0.70 -21.88 2.00
N SER A 137 -0.32 -20.70 2.51
CA SER A 137 0.63 -20.61 3.60
C SER A 137 0.07 -21.42 4.77
N GLY A 138 0.71 -22.55 5.04
CA GLY A 138 0.26 -23.59 5.97
C GLY A 138 0.27 -23.19 7.46
N CYS A 139 -0.20 -21.99 7.80
CA CYS A 139 -0.54 -21.61 9.16
C CYS A 139 -2.03 -21.81 9.38
N GLY A 140 -2.38 -23.05 9.73
CA GLY A 140 -3.69 -23.37 10.28
C GLY A 140 -3.98 -22.58 11.54
N ARG A 141 -4.76 -21.51 11.40
CA ARG A 141 -5.89 -21.15 12.28
C ARG A 141 -6.77 -20.15 11.53
N ALA A 142 -7.83 -20.67 10.92
CA ALA A 142 -8.99 -19.84 10.61
C ALA A 142 -9.50 -19.24 11.93
N LYS A 143 -9.45 -17.90 12.04
CA LYS A 143 -10.33 -17.06 12.87
C LYS A 143 -10.24 -15.59 12.44
N ASP A 144 -11.23 -15.18 11.65
CA ASP A 144 -11.98 -13.91 11.69
C ASP A 144 -11.28 -12.54 11.58
N SER A 145 -10.07 -12.40 11.02
CA SER A 145 -9.52 -11.05 10.77
C SER A 145 -8.52 -10.93 9.61
N SER A 146 -8.53 -11.85 8.64
CA SER A 146 -7.67 -11.75 7.45
C SER A 146 -7.92 -10.45 6.66
N TRP A 147 -9.18 -9.99 6.61
CA TRP A 147 -9.56 -8.75 5.95
C TRP A 147 -8.96 -7.53 6.64
N ALA A 148 -8.80 -7.57 7.97
CA ALA A 148 -8.16 -6.49 8.71
C ALA A 148 -6.68 -6.37 8.36
N ILE A 149 -6.02 -7.51 8.14
CA ILE A 149 -4.63 -7.55 7.67
C ILE A 149 -4.54 -7.01 6.24
N ALA A 150 -5.46 -7.39 5.35
CA ALA A 150 -5.48 -6.85 3.99
C ALA A 150 -5.73 -5.33 3.96
N ARG A 151 -6.66 -4.82 4.77
CA ARG A 151 -6.90 -3.37 4.97
C ARG A 151 -5.68 -2.67 5.55
N TYR A 152 -4.97 -3.33 6.46
CA TYR A 152 -3.71 -2.79 6.99
C TYR A 152 -2.70 -2.61 5.84
N TYR A 153 -2.44 -3.65 5.05
CA TYR A 153 -1.53 -3.53 3.90
C TYR A 153 -2.01 -2.50 2.87
N ALA A 154 -3.32 -2.38 2.65
CA ALA A 154 -3.90 -1.37 1.78
C ALA A 154 -3.54 0.05 2.27
N SER A 155 -3.57 0.28 3.59
CA SER A 155 -3.14 1.55 4.17
C SER A 155 -1.63 1.84 4.05
N HIS A 156 -0.82 0.85 3.64
CA HIS A 156 0.60 1.02 3.33
C HIS A 156 0.88 1.06 1.81
N ALA A 157 -0.07 0.60 0.98
CA ALA A 157 0.02 0.63 -0.47
C ALA A 157 -0.40 1.99 -1.06
N PHE A 158 -1.34 2.69 -0.40
CA PHE A 158 -1.85 3.99 -0.85
C PHE A 158 -1.14 5.17 -0.16
N ALA A 159 -0.85 6.23 -0.93
CA ALA A 159 -0.02 7.36 -0.51
C ALA A 159 1.39 6.91 -0.08
N CYS A 160 1.98 5.98 -0.83
CA CYS A 160 3.19 5.25 -0.43
C CYS A 160 4.48 6.08 -0.64
N TRP A 161 4.95 6.77 0.40
CA TRP A 161 6.18 7.59 0.34
C TRP A 161 7.44 6.85 -0.15
N PRO A 162 7.68 5.57 0.21
CA PRO A 162 8.82 4.81 -0.30
C PRO A 162 8.89 4.73 -1.83
N MET A 163 7.78 4.95 -2.54
CA MET A 163 7.77 5.03 -4.00
C MET A 163 8.62 6.22 -4.52
N TYR A 164 8.76 7.27 -3.71
CA TYR A 164 9.45 8.51 -4.06
C TYR A 164 10.91 8.55 -3.58
N ASP A 165 11.43 7.48 -2.96
CA ASP A 165 12.81 7.43 -2.44
C ASP A 165 13.89 7.18 -3.51
N GLY A 166 13.50 7.20 -4.79
CA GLY A 166 14.36 6.82 -5.91
C GLY A 166 14.30 5.34 -6.30
N ARG A 167 13.47 4.52 -5.63
CA ARG A 167 13.23 3.12 -6.00
C ARG A 167 11.90 2.84 -6.68
N GLY A 168 10.98 3.82 -6.72
CA GLY A 168 9.76 3.66 -7.50
C GLY A 168 8.84 2.57 -6.98
N ILE A 169 8.17 1.84 -7.88
CA ILE A 169 7.32 0.70 -7.53
C ILE A 169 8.07 -0.33 -6.67
N ALA A 170 9.35 -0.59 -6.96
CA ALA A 170 10.15 -1.53 -6.15
C ALA A 170 10.29 -1.06 -4.70
N GLY A 171 10.37 0.25 -4.46
CA GLY A 171 10.37 0.84 -3.12
C GLY A 171 9.04 0.62 -2.38
N ALA A 172 7.90 0.73 -3.08
CA ALA A 172 6.58 0.48 -2.53
C ALA A 172 6.35 -1.00 -2.19
N VAL A 173 6.80 -1.92 -3.06
CA VAL A 173 6.70 -3.37 -2.80
C VAL A 173 7.58 -3.79 -1.61
N ASP A 174 8.83 -3.34 -1.55
CA ASP A 174 9.72 -3.57 -0.41
C ASP A 174 9.12 -3.05 0.90
N TRP A 175 8.45 -1.89 0.86
CA TRP A 175 7.73 -1.35 2.01
C TRP A 175 6.59 -2.25 2.48
N LEU A 176 5.77 -2.78 1.56
CA LEU A 176 4.69 -3.70 1.91
C LEU A 176 5.21 -5.00 2.53
N LEU A 177 6.32 -5.55 2.01
CA LEU A 177 6.96 -6.74 2.58
C LEU A 177 7.55 -6.47 3.97
N LYS A 178 8.12 -5.28 4.20
CA LYS A 178 8.55 -4.83 5.53
C LYS A 178 7.38 -4.69 6.49
N ALA A 179 6.26 -4.12 6.04
CA ALA A 179 5.05 -3.99 6.84
C ALA A 179 4.47 -5.36 7.25
N ARG A 180 4.41 -6.31 6.31
CA ARG A 180 4.06 -7.71 6.60
C ARG A 180 4.99 -8.32 7.65
N THR A 181 6.31 -8.22 7.44
CA THR A 181 7.30 -8.82 8.35
C THR A 181 7.18 -8.26 9.76
N ALA A 182 7.08 -6.94 9.89
CA ALA A 182 6.93 -6.28 11.17
C ALA A 182 5.59 -6.64 11.85
N LEU A 183 4.50 -6.73 11.09
CA LEU A 183 3.20 -7.15 11.63
C LEU A 183 3.22 -8.60 12.12
N ASP A 184 3.82 -9.51 11.36
CA ASP A 184 3.95 -10.91 11.75
C ASP A 184 4.81 -11.07 13.01
N GLU A 185 5.81 -10.22 13.22
CA GLU A 185 6.57 -10.15 14.48
C GLU A 185 5.70 -9.71 15.66
N GLU A 186 4.99 -8.58 15.55
CA GLU A 186 4.16 -8.04 16.64
C GLU A 186 3.01 -9.01 17.02
N ARG A 187 2.41 -9.67 16.02
CA ARG A 187 1.29 -10.62 16.21
C ARG A 187 1.68 -11.87 16.99
N ARG A 188 2.97 -12.20 17.13
CA ARG A 188 3.41 -13.34 17.95
C ARG A 188 3.16 -13.12 19.44
N SER A 189 3.12 -11.87 19.88
CA SER A 189 3.03 -11.51 21.31
C SER A 189 1.86 -10.57 21.64
N ARG A 190 1.09 -10.13 20.65
CA ARG A 190 0.06 -9.09 20.84
C ARG A 190 -1.26 -9.46 20.20
N ALA A 191 -2.35 -8.93 20.75
CA ALA A 191 -3.63 -8.92 20.07
C ALA A 191 -3.54 -8.09 18.77
N LEU A 192 -4.32 -8.46 17.75
CA LEU A 192 -4.15 -7.92 16.39
C LEU A 192 -4.26 -6.38 16.32
N LEU A 193 -5.22 -5.79 17.04
CA LEU A 193 -5.37 -4.33 17.11
C LEU A 193 -4.10 -3.65 17.61
N GLU A 194 -3.51 -4.18 18.67
CA GLU A 194 -2.26 -3.63 19.24
C GLU A 194 -1.06 -3.93 18.33
N ALA A 195 -1.06 -5.09 17.65
CA ALA A 195 -0.04 -5.40 16.67
C ALA A 195 0.00 -4.38 15.52
N PHE A 196 -1.16 -3.97 14.98
CA PHE A 196 -1.20 -2.90 13.96
C PHE A 196 -0.60 -1.60 14.48
N ARG A 197 -0.95 -1.20 15.70
CA ARG A 197 -0.46 0.05 16.31
C ARG A 197 1.05 0.05 16.49
N GLN A 198 1.59 -1.03 17.05
CA GLN A 198 3.03 -1.15 17.31
C GLN A 198 3.82 -1.30 16.00
N THR A 199 3.26 -2.00 15.03
CA THR A 199 3.85 -2.08 13.68
C THR A 199 3.95 -0.67 13.07
N ASP A 200 2.87 0.11 13.08
CA ASP A 200 2.87 1.47 12.55
C ASP A 200 3.86 2.39 13.28
N LEU A 201 3.90 2.31 14.61
CA LEU A 201 4.88 3.04 15.42
C LEU A 201 6.30 2.69 14.96
N ARG A 202 6.60 1.40 14.82
CA ARG A 202 7.93 0.93 14.42
C ARG A 202 8.30 1.35 13.01
N LEU A 203 7.39 1.17 12.04
CA LEU A 203 7.60 1.53 10.65
C LEU A 203 7.86 3.04 10.49
N ARG A 204 7.12 3.89 11.22
CA ARG A 204 7.18 5.36 11.07
C ARG A 204 8.29 6.03 11.85
N HIS A 205 8.74 5.46 12.97
CA HIS A 205 9.74 6.09 13.86
C HIS A 205 11.11 5.42 13.83
N THR A 206 11.20 4.15 13.45
CA THR A 206 12.43 3.35 13.58
C THR A 206 13.03 2.89 12.25
N LEU A 207 12.24 2.82 11.17
CA LEU A 207 12.74 2.40 9.86
C LEU A 207 12.98 3.56 8.89
N THR A 208 12.42 4.73 9.15
CA THR A 208 12.66 6.00 8.44
C THR A 208 13.90 6.75 8.94
N SER A 209 14.52 6.28 10.02
CA SER A 209 15.66 6.89 10.71
C SER A 209 17.02 6.28 10.33
N ARG A 210 17.09 5.48 9.26
CA ARG A 210 18.38 5.10 8.66
C ARG A 210 18.74 6.11 7.56
N PRO A 211 19.86 6.86 7.71
CA PRO A 211 20.36 7.78 6.70
C PRO A 211 20.82 7.06 5.43
#